data_AF-A0A7X3MAN5-F1
#
_entry.id   AF-A0A7X3MAN5-F1
#
_cell.length_a   1.000
_cell.length_b   1.000
_cell.length_c   1.000
_cell.angle_alpha   90.00
_cell.angle_beta   90.00
_cell.angle_gamma   90.00
#
_symmetry.space_group_name_H-M   'P 1'
#
loop_
_entity.id
_entity.type
_entity.pdbx_description
1 polymer ?
#
loop_
_entity_poly.entity_id
_entity_poly.type
_entity_poly.pdbx_seq_one_letter_code
_entity_poly.pdbx_strand_id
1 'polypeptide(L)' 'VRSLGAGQELVELQLSPQAKKKWQGAADTLTARLISKELNGKTVQILTSMCDPLRYPKADVVDLYGHRWEI' A
#
# COMPACT_ATOMS: atom_id res chain seq x y z
N VAL A 1 3.91 0.27 12.52
CA VAL A 1 3.53 -0.78 11.54
C VAL A 1 2.79 -1.88 12.27
N ARG A 2 1.72 -2.44 11.69
CA ARG A 2 0.91 -3.54 12.26
C ARG A 2 0.84 -4.68 11.24
N SER A 3 1.28 -5.89 11.59
CA SER A 3 1.12 -7.04 10.70
C SER A 3 -0.36 -7.40 10.52
N LEU A 4 -0.70 -7.84 9.30
CA LEU A 4 -2.05 -8.24 8.89
C LEU A 4 -2.08 -9.66 8.26
N GLY A 5 -0.93 -10.31 8.09
CA GLY A 5 -0.79 -11.60 7.42
C GLY A 5 0.57 -11.76 6.75
N ALA A 6 0.79 -12.89 6.07
CA ALA A 6 2.07 -13.21 5.44
C ALA A 6 2.43 -12.21 4.32
N GLY A 7 3.43 -11.37 4.56
CA GLY A 7 3.79 -10.26 3.65
C GLY A 7 2.65 -9.26 3.45
N GLN A 8 1.89 -8.95 4.49
CA GLN A 8 0.89 -7.87 4.49
C GLN A 8 0.92 -7.09 5.80
N GLU A 9 1.02 -5.77 5.70
CA GLU A 9 1.23 -4.88 6.85
C GLU A 9 0.39 -3.61 6.69
N LEU A 10 -0.05 -3.04 7.81
CA LEU A 10 -0.59 -1.69 7.88
C LEU A 10 0.55 -0.74 8.24
N VAL A 11 0.87 0.17 7.33
CA VAL A 11 1.92 1.18 7.47
C VAL A 11 1.31 2.56 7.60
N GLU A 12 2.06 3.48 8.19
CA GLU A 12 1.71 4.90 8.25
C GLU A 12 2.78 5.71 7.54
N LEU A 13 2.33 6.63 6.68
CA LEU A 13 3.17 7.44 5.82
C LEU A 13 3.05 8.90 6.28
N GLN A 14 4.16 9.54 6.61
CA GLN A 14 4.17 10.97 6.93
C GLN A 14 3.87 11.77 5.66
N LEU A 15 2.86 12.66 5.69
CA LEU A 15 2.59 13.51 4.54
C LEU A 15 3.72 14.54 4.37
N SER A 16 4.19 14.72 3.13
CA SER A 16 5.29 15.65 2.84
C SER A 16 4.88 17.10 3.12
N PRO A 17 5.84 18.00 3.44
CA PRO A 17 5.54 19.43 3.60
C PRO A 17 4.87 20.06 2.37
N GLN A 18 5.19 19.55 1.17
CA GLN A 18 4.55 19.97 -0.09
C GLN A 18 3.07 19.54 -0.15
N ALA A 19 2.74 18.32 0.29
CA ALA A 19 1.36 17.85 0.37
C ALA A 19 0.55 18.65 1.41
N LYS A 20 1.09 18.85 2.61
CA LYS A 20 0.46 19.67 3.67
C LYS A 20 0.27 21.13 3.25
N LYS A 21 1.21 21.71 2.50
CA LYS A 21 1.06 23.07 1.93
C LYS A 21 0.00 23.15 0.83
N LYS A 22 -0.20 22.10 0.03
CA LYS A 22 -1.23 22.04 -1.02
C LYS A 22 -2.63 21.81 -0.46
N TRP A 23 -2.75 21.08 0.65
CA TRP A 23 -4.02 20.70 1.25
C TRP A 23 -4.07 21.16 2.72
N GLN A 24 -4.54 22.39 2.92
CA GLN A 24 -4.72 22.95 4.27
C GLN A 24 -5.72 22.08 5.06
N GLY A 25 -5.35 21.67 6.28
CA GLY A 25 -6.13 20.74 7.10
C GLY A 25 -5.93 19.24 6.79
N ALA A 26 -5.00 18.87 5.89
CA ALA A 26 -4.61 17.47 5.73
C ALA A 26 -3.91 16.94 7.00
N ALA A 27 -4.19 15.68 7.35
CA ALA A 27 -3.62 15.00 8.51
C ALA A 27 -2.10 14.84 8.41
N ASP A 28 -1.44 14.62 9.56
CA ASP A 28 0.02 14.43 9.57
C ASP A 28 0.46 13.12 8.90
N THR A 29 -0.34 12.06 9.02
CA THR A 29 -0.10 10.71 8.49
C THR A 29 -1.22 10.22 7.57
N LEU A 30 -0.87 9.25 6.72
CA LEU A 30 -1.79 8.45 5.91
C LEU A 30 -1.55 6.96 6.18
N THR A 31 -2.60 6.22 6.57
CA THR A 31 -2.55 4.77 6.75
C THR A 31 -2.71 4.03 5.41
N ALA A 32 -1.91 3.00 5.15
CA ALA A 32 -1.96 2.19 3.93
C ALA A 32 -1.70 0.69 4.19
N ARG A 33 -2.23 -0.20 3.32
CA ARG A 33 -1.86 -1.63 3.26
C ARG A 33 -0.60 -1.74 2.39
N LEU A 34 0.51 -2.20 2.97
CA LEU A 34 1.72 -2.61 2.26
C LEU A 34 1.64 -4.13 2.02
N ILE A 35 1.92 -4.56 0.79
CA ILE A 35 1.82 -5.96 0.37
C ILE A 35 3.13 -6.37 -0.33
N SER A 36 3.85 -7.31 0.28
CA SER A 36 5.09 -7.87 -0.28
C SER A 36 4.81 -9.19 -1.02
N LYS A 37 5.40 -9.35 -2.22
CA LYS A 37 5.31 -10.54 -3.07
C LYS A 37 6.65 -10.77 -3.78
N GLU A 38 7.06 -12.03 -3.91
CA GLU A 38 8.13 -12.42 -4.83
C GLU A 38 7.61 -12.49 -6.28
N LEU A 39 8.36 -11.88 -7.20
CA LEU A 39 8.15 -11.95 -8.64
C LEU A 39 9.50 -12.15 -9.33
N ASN A 40 9.66 -13.27 -10.03
CA ASN A 40 10.89 -13.62 -10.77
C ASN A 40 12.19 -13.47 -9.94
N GLY A 41 12.15 -13.90 -8.67
CA GLY A 41 13.29 -13.82 -7.74
C GLY A 41 13.58 -12.42 -7.19
N LYS A 42 12.60 -11.49 -7.26
CA LYS A 42 12.69 -10.15 -6.68
C LYS A 42 11.48 -9.87 -5.79
N THR A 43 11.73 -9.34 -4.59
CA THR A 43 10.68 -8.80 -3.73
C THR A 43 10.11 -7.52 -4.34
N VAL A 44 8.83 -7.56 -4.72
CA VAL A 44 8.04 -6.40 -5.13
C VAL A 44 7.10 -6.01 -3.99
N GLN A 45 6.96 -4.71 -3.75
CA GLN A 45 6.08 -4.16 -2.72
C GLN A 45 5.01 -3.27 -3.34
N ILE A 46 3.74 -3.58 -3.06
CA ILE A 46 2.56 -2.84 -3.51
C ILE A 46 2.02 -2.05 -2.31
N LEU A 47 1.85 -0.75 -2.49
CA LEU A 47 1.31 0.17 -1.48
C LEU A 47 -0.09 0.62 -1.91
N THR A 48 -1.10 0.39 -1.08
CA THR A 48 -2.50 0.67 -1.44
C THR A 48 -3.33 1.23 -0.28
N SER A 49 -4.35 2.03 -0.59
CA SER A 49 -5.37 2.51 0.36
C SER A 49 -6.45 1.46 0.68
N MET A 50 -6.43 0.29 0.03
CA MET A 50 -7.32 -0.83 0.30
C MET A 50 -6.95 -1.56 1.61
N CYS A 51 -7.14 -0.87 2.74
CA CYS A 51 -6.63 -1.26 4.08
C CYS A 51 -7.32 -2.44 4.77
N ASP A 52 -8.41 -2.97 4.22
CA ASP A 52 -9.12 -4.16 4.73
C ASP A 52 -8.79 -5.38 3.86
N PRO A 53 -7.96 -6.32 4.31
CA PRO A 53 -7.79 -8.03 3.07
C PRO A 53 -8.94 -9.04 3.26
N LEU A 54 -9.98 -8.71 4.04
CA LEU A 54 -11.22 -9.49 4.00
C LEU A 54 -12.10 -8.96 2.86
N ARG A 55 -12.18 -7.63 2.73
CA ARG A 55 -12.84 -6.98 1.58
C ARG A 55 -11.97 -6.88 0.33
N TYR A 56 -10.65 -6.80 0.47
CA TYR A 56 -9.69 -6.66 -0.65
C TYR A 56 -8.55 -7.70 -0.55
N PRO A 57 -8.80 -8.98 -0.86
CA PRO A 57 -7.84 -10.09 -0.67
C PRO A 57 -6.45 -9.84 -1.29
N LYS A 58 -5.42 -10.49 -0.73
CA LYS A 58 -4.03 -10.33 -1.19
C LYS A 58 -3.86 -10.63 -2.67
N ALA A 59 -4.51 -11.69 -3.16
CA ALA A 59 -4.43 -12.14 -4.54
C ALA A 59 -4.98 -11.08 -5.50
N ASP A 60 -6.22 -10.64 -5.28
CA ASP A 60 -6.96 -9.69 -6.11
C ASP A 60 -6.21 -8.35 -6.25
N VAL A 61 -5.64 -7.85 -5.15
CA VAL A 61 -4.81 -6.64 -5.19
C VAL A 61 -3.48 -6.88 -5.91
N VAL A 62 -2.84 -8.03 -5.70
CA VAL A 62 -1.61 -8.43 -6.42
C VAL A 62 -1.84 -8.54 -7.93
N ASP A 63 -3.00 -9.03 -8.34
CA ASP A 63 -3.40 -9.26 -9.73
C ASP A 63 -3.66 -7.93 -10.44
N LEU A 64 -4.49 -7.06 -9.84
CA LEU A 64 -4.82 -5.71 -10.31
C LEU A 64 -3.58 -4.84 -10.57
N TYR A 65 -2.54 -4.95 -9.72
CA TYR A 65 -1.28 -4.23 -9.91
C TYR A 65 -0.26 -5.00 -10.77
N GLY A 66 -0.39 -6.33 -10.89
CA GLY A 66 0.44 -7.15 -11.76
C GLY A 66 0.20 -6.84 -13.24
N HIS A 67 -1.06 -6.74 -13.66
CA HIS A 67 -1.45 -6.34 -15.02
C HIS A 67 -1.14 -4.88 -15.37
N ARG A 68 -0.76 -4.05 -14.39
CA ARG A 68 -0.61 -2.59 -14.56
C ARG A 68 0.84 -2.13 -14.74
N TRP A 69 1.82 -3.02 -14.69
CA TRP A 69 3.23 -2.68 -14.92
C TRP A 69 3.61 -2.59 -16.42
N GLU A 70 2.70 -2.93 -17.33
CA GLU A 70 2.88 -2.82 -18.79
C GLU A 70 2.23 -1.54 -19.36
N ILE A 71 2.52 -0.37 -18.75
CA ILE A 71 2.06 0.97 -19.18
C ILE A 71 3.23 1.95 -19.11
#